data_AF-A0AAV8XZ49-F1
#
_entry.id   AF-A0AAV8XZ49-F1
#
_cell.length_a   1.000
_cell.length_b   1.000
_cell.length_c   1.000
_cell.angle_alpha   90.00
_cell.angle_beta   90.00
_cell.angle_gamma   90.00
#
_symmetry.space_group_name_H-M   'P 1'
#
loop_
_entity.id
_entity.type
_entity.pdbx_description
1 polymer ?
#
loop_
_entity_poly.entity_id
_entity_poly.type
_entity_poly.pdbx_seq_one_letter_code
_entity_poly.pdbx_strand_id
1 'polypeptide(L)'
;MQRSLEQRMAIKFCVKLEKNITKTIVHEIVSETLGMRKVCAKLVPKVLTDVQKARRVETCQELLDTCEDNPAFLDDVITGDESC
;
A
#
# COMPACT_ATOMS: atom_id res chain seq x y z
N MET A 1 -15.07 4.94 6.07
CA MET A 1 -13.64 5.14 6.35
C MET A 1 -12.95 5.50 5.05
N GLN A 2 -12.58 6.77 4.90
CA GLN A 2 -12.09 7.36 3.66
C GLN A 2 -10.78 6.68 3.27
N ARG A 3 -10.78 5.84 2.24
CA ARG A 3 -9.53 5.38 1.63
C ARG A 3 -8.84 6.63 1.13
N SER A 4 -7.79 7.09 1.80
CA SER A 4 -6.85 8.00 1.19
C SER A 4 -6.30 7.25 -0.01
N LEU A 5 -6.84 7.51 -1.20
CA LEU A 5 -6.07 7.32 -2.41
C LEU A 5 -4.81 8.15 -2.16
N GLU A 6 -3.68 7.50 -1.88
CA GLU A 6 -2.40 8.15 -2.05
C GLU A 6 -2.35 8.58 -3.52
N GLN A 7 -2.77 9.82 -3.78
CA GLN A 7 -2.78 10.41 -5.11
C GLN A 7 -1.32 10.54 -5.51
N ARG A 8 -0.84 9.57 -6.30
CA ARG A 8 0.48 9.66 -6.92
C ARG A 8 0.43 10.78 -7.94
N MET A 9 0.86 11.97 -7.54
CA MET A 9 1.02 13.09 -8.46
C MET A 9 2.45 13.13 -9.00
N ALA A 10 2.58 13.24 -10.32
CA ALA A 10 3.86 13.54 -10.94
C ALA A 10 4.08 15.05 -10.95
N ILE A 11 5.18 15.55 -10.38
CA ILE A 11 5.57 16.98 -10.46
C ILE A 11 5.53 17.49 -11.91
N LYS A 12 5.96 16.67 -12.88
CA LYS A 12 5.91 16.99 -14.32
C LYS A 12 4.48 17.23 -14.83
N PHE A 13 3.48 16.56 -14.25
CA PHE A 13 2.08 16.77 -14.60
C PHE A 13 1.58 18.12 -14.08
N CYS A 14 1.87 18.46 -12.82
CA CYS A 14 1.52 19.76 -12.23
C CYS A 14 2.12 20.94 -13.02
N VAL A 15 3.40 20.86 -13.39
CA VAL A 15 4.06 21.88 -14.23
C VAL A 15 3.40 22.00 -15.62
N LYS A 16 2.84 20.91 -16.17
CA LYS A 16 2.13 20.95 -17.45
C LYS A 16 0.73 21.56 -17.34
N LEU A 17 0.05 21.37 -16.21
CA LEU A 17 -1.26 21.96 -15.95
C LEU A 17 -1.16 23.49 -15.77
N GLU A 18 -0.13 23.92 -15.05
CA GLU A 18 0.13 25.31 -14.69
C GLU A 18 1.23 25.90 -15.57
N LYS A 19 0.85 26.52 -16.69
CA LYS A 19 1.79 27.03 -17.71
C LYS A 19 2.78 28.09 -17.21
N ASN A 20 2.52 28.71 -16.05
CA ASN A 20 3.34 29.77 -15.46
C ASN A 20 4.07 29.34 -14.18
N ILE A 21 4.04 28.06 -13.81
CA ILE A 21 4.70 27.57 -12.59
C ILE A 21 5.95 26.77 -12.96
N THR A 22 7.07 27.13 -12.34
CA THR A 22 8.33 26.40 -12.50
C THR A 22 8.31 25.10 -11.70
N LYS A 23 9.11 24.11 -12.11
CA LYS A 23 9.26 22.83 -11.40
C LYS A 23 9.64 23.02 -9.92
N THR A 24 10.43 24.04 -9.62
CA THR A 24 10.89 24.35 -8.25
C THR A 24 9.72 24.78 -7.37
N ILE A 25 8.87 25.68 -7.86
CA ILE A 25 7.67 26.14 -7.13
C ILE A 25 6.71 24.97 -6.89
N VAL A 26 6.50 24.10 -7.89
CA VAL A 26 5.71 22.88 -7.70
C VAL A 26 6.31 21.99 -6.60
N HIS A 27 7.63 21.84 -6.56
CA HIS A 27 8.28 21.05 -5.53
C HIS A 27 8.03 21.64 -4.13
N GLU A 28 8.25 22.94 -3.96
CA GLU A 28 8.03 23.67 -2.70
C GLU A 28 6.59 23.54 -2.20
N ILE A 29 5.60 23.77 -3.09
CA ILE A 29 4.18 23.60 -2.73
C ILE A 29 3.89 22.16 -2.29
N VAL A 30 4.37 21.17 -3.05
CA VAL A 30 4.11 19.75 -2.76
C VAL A 30 4.79 19.33 -1.45
N SER A 31 6.04 19.73 -1.21
CA SER A 31 6.79 19.29 -0.02
C SER A 31 6.52 20.11 1.23
N GLU A 32 6.44 21.44 1.12
CA GLU A 32 6.40 22.34 2.27
C GLU A 32 4.97 22.75 2.61
N THR A 33 4.18 23.19 1.62
CA THR A 33 2.79 23.63 1.86
C THR A 33 1.84 22.45 2.08
N LEU A 34 1.95 21.42 1.25
CA LEU A 34 1.09 20.23 1.31
C LEU A 34 1.67 19.11 2.20
N GLY A 35 2.93 19.24 2.65
CA GLY A 35 3.58 18.25 3.50
C GLY A 35 3.79 16.88 2.83
N MET A 36 3.77 16.80 1.50
CA MET A 36 3.90 15.53 0.78
C MET A 36 5.35 15.13 0.65
N ARG A 37 5.61 13.83 0.75
CA ARG A 37 6.94 13.25 0.58
C ARG A 37 7.00 12.36 -0.65
N LYS A 38 8.16 12.29 -1.30
CA LYS A 38 8.40 11.31 -2.36
C LYS A 38 8.43 9.92 -1.75
N VAL A 39 7.56 9.03 -2.25
CA VAL A 39 7.52 7.62 -1.87
C VAL A 39 7.90 6.77 -3.07
N CYS A 40 8.84 5.84 -2.90
CA CYS A 40 9.17 4.86 -3.92
C CYS A 40 8.03 3.83 -4.03
N ALA A 41 7.74 3.38 -5.25
CA ALA A 41 6.80 2.27 -5.43
C ALA A 41 7.38 1.01 -4.77
N LYS A 42 6.56 0.33 -3.97
CA LYS A 42 6.87 -1.01 -3.47
C LYS A 42 6.53 -2.03 -4.55
N LEU A 43 7.41 -3.01 -4.78
CA LEU A 43 7.12 -4.14 -5.64
C LEU A 43 6.07 -5.01 -4.96
N VAL A 44 5.00 -5.32 -5.68
CA VAL A 44 3.97 -6.26 -5.23
C VAL A 44 4.07 -7.50 -6.12
N PRO A 45 4.24 -8.71 -5.56
CA PRO A 45 4.45 -9.93 -6.36
C PRO A 45 3.32 -10.20 -7.37
N LYS A 46 2.08 -9.80 -7.05
CA LYS A 46 0.91 -10.03 -7.88
C LYS A 46 -0.17 -9.00 -7.62
N VAL A 47 -0.81 -8.51 -8.69
CA VAL A 47 -2.05 -7.74 -8.59
C VAL A 47 -3.20 -8.71 -8.38
N LEU A 48 -3.87 -8.59 -7.23
CA LEU A 48 -4.98 -9.47 -6.86
C LEU A 48 -6.31 -8.94 -7.38
N THR A 49 -7.19 -9.86 -7.79
CA THR A 49 -8.60 -9.54 -8.06
C THR A 49 -9.35 -9.23 -6.78
N ASP A 50 -10.50 -8.57 -6.85
CA ASP A 50 -11.26 -8.23 -5.64
C ASP A 50 -11.77 -9.47 -4.92
N VAL A 51 -12.12 -10.53 -5.65
CA VAL A 51 -12.46 -11.84 -5.07
C VAL A 51 -11.27 -12.45 -4.32
N GLN A 52 -10.06 -12.38 -4.89
CA GLN A 52 -8.84 -12.87 -4.21
C GLN A 52 -8.53 -12.07 -2.94
N LYS A 53 -8.77 -10.75 -2.94
CA LYS A 53 -8.61 -9.92 -1.74
C LYS A 53 -9.62 -10.28 -0.67
N ALA A 54 -10.90 -10.43 -1.05
CA ALA A 54 -11.97 -10.80 -0.12
C ALA A 54 -11.66 -12.15 0.55
N ARG A 55 -11.32 -13.16 -0.24
CA ARG A 55 -10.93 -14.48 0.28
C ARG A 55 -9.73 -14.42 1.22
N ARG A 56 -8.71 -13.61 0.90
CA ARG A 56 -7.55 -13.43 1.79
C ARG A 56 -7.93 -12.81 3.12
N VAL A 57 -8.83 -11.82 3.14
CA VAL A 57 -9.30 -11.20 4.39
C VAL A 57 -10.09 -12.21 5.21
N GLU A 58 -10.99 -12.96 4.59
CA GLU A 58 -11.79 -14.00 5.23
C GLU A 58 -10.89 -15.07 5.87
N THR A 59 -9.98 -15.69 5.11
CA THR A 59 -9.05 -16.70 5.65
C THR A 59 -8.16 -16.13 6.76
N CYS A 60 -7.67 -14.90 6.62
CA CYS A 60 -6.87 -14.29 7.69
C CYS A 60 -7.69 -14.03 8.96
N GLN A 61 -8.98 -13.73 8.86
CA GLN A 61 -9.85 -13.55 10.02
C GLN A 61 -10.06 -14.88 10.74
N GLU A 62 -10.36 -15.95 10.01
CA GLU A 62 -10.52 -17.29 10.59
C GLU A 62 -9.25 -17.76 11.32
N LEU A 63 -8.07 -17.50 10.72
CA LEU A 63 -6.80 -17.82 11.34
C LEU A 63 -6.54 -16.97 12.59
N LEU A 64 -6.96 -15.71 12.59
CA LEU A 64 -6.81 -14.82 13.75
C LEU A 64 -7.68 -15.32 14.91
N ASP A 65 -8.96 -15.60 14.64
CA ASP A 65 -9.90 -16.13 15.63
C ASP A 65 -9.37 -17.45 16.22
N THR A 66 -8.81 -18.32 15.38
CA THR A 66 -8.17 -19.58 15.82
C THR A 66 -6.97 -19.34 16.74
N CYS A 67 -6.13 -18.34 16.44
CA CYS A 67 -5.00 -17.97 17.29
C CYS A 67 -5.45 -17.39 18.64
N GLU A 68 -6.57 -16.65 18.65
CA GLU A 68 -7.14 -16.06 19.87
C GLU A 68 -7.76 -17.14 20.78
N ASP A 69 -8.48 -18.10 20.18
CA ASP A 69 -9.11 -19.21 20.91
C ASP A 69 -8.08 -20.23 21.44
N ASN A 70 -6.99 -20.45 20.70
CA ASN A 70 -5.92 -21.36 21.10
C ASN A 70 -4.54 -20.66 21.01
N PRO A 71 -4.02 -20.13 22.14
CA PRO A 71 -2.72 -19.47 22.18
C PRO A 71 -1.52 -20.33 21.77
N ALA A 72 -1.64 -21.66 21.86
CA ALA A 72 -0.58 -22.61 21.47
C ALA A 72 -0.69 -23.07 20.01
N PHE A 73 -1.67 -22.58 19.25
CA PHE A 73 -1.94 -23.02 17.87
C PHE A 73 -0.70 -22.98 16.97
N LEU A 74 0.11 -21.93 17.08
CA LEU A 74 1.29 -21.75 16.23
C LEU A 74 2.44 -22.71 16.57
N ASP A 75 2.46 -23.32 17.76
CA ASP A 75 3.50 -24.27 18.16
C ASP A 75 3.41 -25.59 17.36
N ASP A 76 2.22 -25.92 16.86
CA ASP A 76 1.95 -27.13 16.07
C ASP A 76 2.05 -26.90 14.54
N VAL A 77 2.27 -25.66 14.09
CA VAL A 77 2.29 -25.31 12.66
C VAL A 77 3.64 -25.61 12.03
N ILE A 78 3.65 -26.51 11.03
CA ILE A 78 4.82 -26.80 10.21
C ILE A 78 4.62 -26.22 8.81
N THR A 79 5.54 -25.36 8.35
CA THR A 79 5.49 -24.75 7.00
C THR A 79 6.71 -25.14 6.17
N GLY A 80 6.54 -25.29 4.86
CA GLY A 80 7.64 -25.46 3.91
C GLY A 80 7.32 -24.75 2.59
N ASP A 81 8.34 -24.16 1.98
CA ASP A 81 8.28 -23.57 0.63
C ASP A 81 9.58 -23.90 -0.09
N GLU A 82 9.50 -24.19 -1.39
CA GLU A 82 10.68 -24.47 -2.21
C GLU A 82 11.19 -23.15 -2.81
N SER A 83 12.45 -22.82 -2.54
CA SER A 83 13.13 -21.70 -3.20
C SER A 83 14.04 -22.26 -4.29
N CYS A 84 13.74 -21.92 -5.54
CA CYS A 84 14.54 -22.29 -6.71
C CYS A 84 15.52 -21.17 -7.09
#